data_AF-A0A9W8G7L0-F1
#
_entry.id   AF-A0A9W8G7L0-F1
#
_cell.length_a   1.000
_cell.length_b   1.000
_cell.length_c   1.000
_cell.angle_alpha   90.00
_cell.angle_beta   90.00
_cell.angle_gamma   90.00
#
_symmetry.space_group_name_H-M   'P 1'
#
loop_
_entity.id
_entity.type
_entity.pdbx_description
1 polymer ?
#
loop_
_entity_poly.entity_id
_entity_poly.type
_entity_poly.pdbx_seq_one_letter_code
_entity_poly.pdbx_strand_id
1 'polypeptide(L)'
;MGDTSIIELETLRRQLQQLHESFSAVIEETRPTPDNPAIIPWPDLLNKFNVLAAKYTVLSQALSKKHAGMLKEMAVAPRTRPSNINEQNILSVLLRTKLAPEIEAEEDAIWAQVDTEMRHDKNLDWFARAEKQESLAITAVNSFMELREKHTESVKVALSNMLAETDNGTKNTKEKDQKQTEQPLSEGGGDVQMEEDMPKSLEHKQVALEDILAFMSSVDIKSKASK
;
A
#
# COMPACT_ATOMS: atom_id res chain seq x y z
N MET A 1 -36.03 12.08 4.10
CA MET A 1 -34.60 11.70 4.21
C MET A 1 -34.02 12.54 5.32
N GLY A 2 -33.52 11.91 6.38
CA GLY A 2 -33.04 12.65 7.56
C GLY A 2 -31.73 13.36 7.27
N ASP A 3 -31.51 14.49 7.93
CA ASP A 3 -30.28 15.29 7.83
C ASP A 3 -29.01 14.44 8.08
N THR A 4 -29.13 13.36 8.86
CA THR A 4 -28.08 12.36 9.11
C THR A 4 -27.53 11.72 7.83
N SER A 5 -28.38 11.33 6.88
CA SER A 5 -27.93 10.70 5.63
C SER A 5 -27.15 11.66 4.75
N ILE A 6 -27.51 12.95 4.77
CA ILE A 6 -26.81 13.99 4.01
C ILE A 6 -25.41 14.20 4.60
N ILE A 7 -25.29 14.28 5.92
CA ILE A 7 -24.00 14.43 6.63
C ILE A 7 -23.08 13.22 6.36
N GLU A 8 -23.65 12.00 6.33
CA GLU A 8 -22.88 10.80 6.00
C GLU A 8 -22.37 10.81 4.56
N LEU A 9 -23.19 11.22 3.60
CA LEU A 9 -22.78 11.36 2.20
C LEU A 9 -21.72 12.44 2.02
N GLU A 10 -21.83 13.56 2.73
CA GLU A 10 -20.79 14.60 2.73
C GLU A 10 -19.47 14.10 3.30
N THR A 11 -19.52 13.29 4.36
CA THR A 11 -18.34 12.66 4.94
C THR A 11 -17.68 11.72 3.92
N LEU A 12 -18.47 10.88 3.26
CA LEU A 12 -17.98 9.96 2.23
C LEU A 12 -17.38 10.73 1.03
N ARG A 13 -18.04 11.82 0.60
CA ARG A 13 -17.53 12.71 -0.45
C ARG A 13 -16.16 13.27 -0.09
N ARG A 14 -15.98 13.77 1.14
CA ARG A 14 -14.69 14.30 1.60
C ARG A 14 -13.60 13.23 1.57
N GLN A 15 -13.91 12.01 2.02
CA GLN A 15 -12.96 10.90 2.00
C GLN A 15 -12.58 10.48 0.56
N LEU A 16 -13.55 10.40 -0.34
CA LEU A 16 -13.31 10.14 -1.77
C LEU A 16 -12.45 11.24 -2.41
N GLN A 17 -12.72 12.50 -2.09
CA GLN A 17 -11.95 13.63 -2.59
C GLN A 17 -10.49 13.59 -2.11
N GLN A 18 -10.26 13.31 -0.82
CA GLN A 18 -8.91 13.14 -0.27
C GLN A 18 -8.15 11.99 -0.95
N LEU A 19 -8.84 10.89 -1.24
CA LEU A 19 -8.26 9.76 -1.96
C LEU A 19 -7.90 10.16 -3.39
N HIS A 20 -8.79 10.84 -4.09
CA HIS A 20 -8.56 11.34 -5.45
C HIS A 20 -7.37 12.32 -5.52
N GLU A 21 -7.28 13.26 -4.59
CA GLU A 21 -6.15 14.19 -4.48
C GLU A 21 -4.84 13.43 -4.23
N SER A 22 -4.88 12.38 -3.40
CA SER A 22 -3.71 11.53 -3.15
C SER A 22 -3.28 10.74 -4.39
N PHE A 23 -4.22 10.18 -5.16
CA PHE A 23 -3.95 9.51 -6.44
C PHE A 23 -3.36 10.49 -7.45
N SER A 24 -3.96 11.67 -7.59
CA SER A 24 -3.53 12.69 -8.54
C SER A 24 -2.10 13.14 -8.24
N ALA A 25 -1.77 13.35 -6.97
CA ALA A 25 -0.41 13.70 -6.56
C ALA A 25 0.61 12.60 -6.93
N VAL A 26 0.29 11.33 -6.69
CA VAL A 26 1.17 10.20 -7.07
C VAL A 26 1.31 10.08 -8.59
N ILE A 27 0.23 10.29 -9.35
CA ILE A 27 0.25 10.23 -10.82
C ILE A 27 1.11 11.36 -11.40
N GLU A 28 0.95 12.60 -10.92
CA GLU A 28 1.75 13.73 -11.41
C GLU A 28 3.23 13.58 -11.05
N GLU A 29 3.54 12.99 -9.89
CA GLU A 29 4.93 12.73 -9.48
C GLU A 29 5.57 11.60 -10.29
N THR A 30 4.80 10.56 -10.65
CA THR A 30 5.26 9.41 -11.45
C THR A 30 5.27 9.66 -12.95
N ARG A 31 4.60 10.72 -13.42
CA ARG A 31 4.56 11.06 -14.84
C ARG A 31 5.92 11.57 -15.29
N PRO A 32 6.59 10.89 -16.25
CA PRO A 32 7.82 11.39 -16.83
C PRO A 32 7.49 12.68 -17.60
N THR A 33 7.97 13.80 -17.08
CA THR A 33 7.79 15.13 -17.68
C THR A 33 9.15 15.56 -18.25
N PRO A 34 9.25 16.29 -19.37
CA PRO A 34 10.53 16.72 -19.94
C PRO A 34 11.44 17.48 -18.94
N ASP A 35 10.86 18.13 -17.92
CA ASP A 35 11.58 18.84 -16.87
C ASP A 35 11.95 17.98 -15.64
N ASN A 36 11.43 16.75 -15.54
CA ASN A 36 11.74 15.81 -14.46
C ASN A 36 11.91 14.37 -14.98
N PRO A 37 13.12 13.99 -15.45
CA PRO A 37 13.42 12.63 -15.86
C PRO A 37 13.68 11.67 -14.68
N ALA A 38 13.55 12.14 -13.43
CA ALA A 38 13.89 11.35 -12.26
C ALA A 38 12.88 10.22 -12.05
N ILE A 39 13.32 9.01 -12.36
CA ILE A 39 12.67 7.77 -11.95
C ILE A 39 12.61 7.79 -10.42
N ILE A 40 11.41 7.89 -9.86
CA ILE A 40 11.21 7.81 -8.41
C ILE A 40 11.84 6.50 -7.92
N PRO A 41 12.68 6.53 -6.87
CA PRO A 41 13.21 5.31 -6.28
C PRO A 41 12.07 4.37 -5.88
N TRP A 42 12.22 3.08 -6.19
CA TRP A 42 11.20 2.07 -5.87
C TRP A 42 10.71 2.11 -4.41
N PRO A 43 11.58 2.30 -3.39
CA PRO A 43 11.12 2.40 -2.00
C PRO A 43 10.16 3.57 -1.75
N ASP A 44 10.40 4.73 -2.37
CA ASP A 44 9.57 5.92 -2.20
C ASP A 44 8.22 5.74 -2.91
N LEU A 45 8.23 5.13 -4.09
CA LEU A 45 7.02 4.77 -4.81
C LEU A 45 6.18 3.76 -4.01
N LEU A 46 6.82 2.71 -3.49
CA LEU A 46 6.17 1.69 -2.68
C LEU A 46 5.56 2.29 -1.40
N ASN A 47 6.27 3.20 -0.73
CA ASN A 47 5.75 3.87 0.45
C ASN A 47 4.49 4.69 0.12
N LYS A 48 4.51 5.46 -0.98
CA LYS A 48 3.33 6.21 -1.46
C LYS A 48 2.16 5.28 -1.79
N PHE A 49 2.41 4.15 -2.44
CA PHE A 49 1.39 3.13 -2.70
C PHE A 49 0.84 2.50 -1.42
N ASN A 50 1.67 2.22 -0.41
CA ASN A 50 1.21 1.69 0.87
C ASN A 50 0.29 2.67 1.60
N VAL A 51 0.63 3.97 1.60
CA VAL A 51 -0.24 5.01 2.15
C VAL A 51 -1.57 5.07 1.39
N LEU A 52 -1.54 4.93 0.07
CA LEU A 52 -2.72 4.94 -0.77
C LEU A 52 -3.61 3.72 -0.51
N ALA A 53 -3.01 2.53 -0.38
CA ALA A 53 -3.68 1.30 -0.02
C ALA A 53 -4.31 1.39 1.38
N ALA A 54 -3.61 1.99 2.35
CA ALA A 54 -4.16 2.25 3.68
C ALA A 54 -5.38 3.17 3.62
N LYS A 55 -5.30 4.28 2.87
CA LYS A 55 -6.45 5.20 2.67
C LYS A 55 -7.63 4.49 1.99
N TYR A 56 -7.37 3.71 0.95
CA TYR A 56 -8.39 2.95 0.23
C TYR A 56 -9.05 1.89 1.14
N THR A 57 -8.27 1.16 1.93
CA THR A 57 -8.81 0.13 2.83
C THR A 57 -9.70 0.74 3.92
N VAL A 58 -9.32 1.89 4.48
CA VAL A 58 -10.16 2.64 5.42
C VAL A 58 -11.48 3.06 4.77
N LEU A 59 -11.44 3.59 3.54
CA LEU A 59 -12.64 3.97 2.80
C LEU A 59 -13.53 2.77 2.48
N SER A 60 -12.93 1.66 2.02
CA SER A 60 -13.63 0.41 1.72
C SER A 60 -14.32 -0.14 2.97
N GLN A 61 -13.65 -0.15 4.12
CA GLN A 61 -14.25 -0.59 5.38
C GLN A 61 -15.39 0.33 5.83
N ALA A 62 -15.23 1.65 5.70
CA ALA A 62 -16.29 2.60 6.01
C ALA A 62 -17.52 2.37 5.10
N LEU A 63 -17.30 2.12 3.80
CA LEU A 63 -18.36 1.84 2.85
C LEU A 63 -19.08 0.53 3.17
N SER A 64 -18.34 -0.56 3.43
CA SER A 64 -18.93 -1.89 3.68
C SER A 64 -19.59 -2.03 5.05
N LYS A 65 -19.08 -1.37 6.10
CA LYS A 65 -19.58 -1.54 7.48
C LYS A 65 -20.51 -0.42 7.92
N LYS A 66 -20.13 0.84 7.70
CA LYS A 66 -20.84 2.00 8.24
C LYS A 66 -21.94 2.47 7.31
N HIS A 67 -21.67 2.53 6.01
CA HIS A 67 -22.59 3.14 5.04
C HIS A 67 -23.37 2.13 4.18
N ALA A 68 -23.08 0.83 4.27
CA ALA A 68 -23.66 -0.18 3.39
C ALA A 68 -25.19 -0.29 3.51
N GLY A 69 -25.75 -0.18 4.72
CA GLY A 69 -27.21 -0.19 4.91
C GLY A 69 -27.87 1.01 4.23
N MET A 70 -27.40 2.21 4.55
CA MET A 70 -27.92 3.45 3.96
C MET A 70 -27.79 3.46 2.43
N LEU A 71 -26.64 3.06 1.88
CA LEU A 71 -26.40 3.11 0.44
C LEU A 71 -27.23 2.09 -0.34
N LYS A 72 -27.55 0.93 0.25
CA LYS A 72 -28.43 -0.08 -0.38
C LYS A 72 -29.88 0.38 -0.45
N GLU A 73 -30.33 1.16 0.53
CA GLU A 73 -31.70 1.69 0.57
C GLU A 73 -31.85 2.97 -0.27
N MET A 74 -30.75 3.59 -0.69
CA MET A 74 -30.76 4.85 -1.43
C MET A 74 -30.76 4.62 -2.95
N ALA A 75 -31.84 5.03 -3.60
CA ALA A 75 -31.89 5.12 -5.06
C ALA A 75 -31.44 6.52 -5.51
N VAL A 76 -30.44 6.59 -6.38
CA VAL A 76 -29.96 7.84 -6.97
C VAL A 76 -30.68 8.06 -8.30
N ALA A 77 -31.38 9.19 -8.42
CA ALA A 77 -32.03 9.61 -9.66
C ALA A 77 -31.73 11.09 -9.94
N PRO A 78 -31.58 11.49 -11.22
CA PRO A 78 -31.43 12.89 -11.58
C PRO A 78 -32.63 13.72 -11.08
N ARG A 79 -32.37 14.87 -10.46
CA ARG A 79 -33.43 15.77 -9.98
C ARG A 79 -34.24 16.39 -11.12
N THR A 80 -33.62 16.58 -12.27
CA THR A 80 -34.23 17.14 -13.47
C THR A 80 -34.03 16.19 -14.64
N ARG A 81 -35.04 16.10 -15.51
CA ARG A 81 -34.91 15.38 -16.77
C ARG A 81 -33.86 16.08 -17.64
N PRO A 82 -32.92 15.35 -18.27
CA PRO A 82 -31.94 15.95 -19.18
C PRO A 82 -32.66 16.69 -20.30
N SER A 83 -32.19 17.90 -20.59
CA SER A 83 -32.79 18.80 -21.58
C SER A 83 -32.31 18.52 -23.00
N ASN A 84 -31.12 17.90 -23.12
CA ASN A 84 -30.49 17.58 -24.39
C ASN A 84 -29.88 16.17 -24.38
N ILE A 85 -29.56 15.67 -25.58
CA ILE A 85 -29.00 14.32 -25.79
C ILE A 85 -27.60 14.18 -25.16
N ASN A 86 -26.83 15.28 -25.09
CA ASN A 86 -25.47 15.26 -24.53
C ASN A 86 -25.49 15.06 -23.00
N GLU A 87 -26.37 15.77 -22.29
CA GLU A 87 -26.65 15.61 -20.87
C GLU A 87 -27.14 14.20 -20.58
N GLN A 88 -28.01 13.66 -21.44
CA GLN A 88 -28.47 12.29 -21.31
C GLN A 88 -27.31 11.29 -21.43
N ASN A 89 -26.42 11.48 -22.39
CA ASN A 89 -25.23 10.64 -22.57
C ASN A 89 -24.28 10.76 -21.36
N ILE A 90 -23.98 11.98 -20.90
CA ILE A 90 -23.11 12.22 -19.73
C ILE A 90 -23.70 11.56 -18.48
N LEU A 91 -24.99 11.77 -18.20
CA LEU A 91 -25.67 11.17 -17.05
C LEU A 91 -25.68 9.64 -17.14
N SER A 92 -25.85 9.09 -18.35
CA SER A 92 -25.80 7.63 -18.54
C SER A 92 -24.44 7.04 -18.20
N VAL A 93 -23.35 7.76 -18.45
CA VAL A 93 -21.99 7.34 -18.10
C VAL A 93 -21.74 7.53 -16.60
N LEU A 94 -22.14 8.66 -16.02
CA LEU A 94 -21.93 8.96 -14.60
C LEU A 94 -22.72 8.05 -13.65
N LEU A 95 -23.93 7.65 -14.05
CA LEU A 95 -24.79 6.76 -13.28
C LEU A 95 -24.62 5.28 -13.65
N ARG A 96 -23.66 4.97 -14.52
CA ARG A 96 -23.36 3.59 -14.90
C ARG A 96 -22.78 2.85 -13.69
N THR A 97 -23.41 1.73 -13.34
CA THR A 97 -22.93 0.81 -12.30
C THR A 97 -22.24 -0.43 -12.88
N LYS A 98 -22.22 -0.58 -14.21
CA LYS A 98 -21.54 -1.69 -14.87
C LYS A 98 -20.02 -1.59 -14.63
N LEU A 99 -19.43 -2.72 -14.21
CA LEU A 99 -18.00 -2.88 -13.95
C LEU A 99 -17.14 -2.51 -15.16
N ALA A 100 -15.85 -2.24 -14.88
CA ALA A 100 -14.85 -2.08 -15.91
C ALA A 100 -14.65 -3.42 -16.67
N PRO A 101 -14.41 -3.40 -17.99
CA PRO A 101 -14.29 -4.62 -18.80
C PRO A 101 -13.22 -5.59 -18.28
N GLU A 102 -12.11 -5.07 -17.75
CA GLU A 102 -11.01 -5.87 -17.21
C GLU A 102 -11.45 -6.63 -15.96
N ILE A 103 -12.22 -5.97 -15.09
CA ILE A 103 -12.77 -6.58 -13.86
C ILE A 103 -13.84 -7.62 -14.22
N GLU A 104 -14.70 -7.33 -15.20
CA GLU A 104 -15.72 -8.28 -15.69
C GLU A 104 -15.06 -9.57 -16.22
N ALA A 105 -13.96 -9.45 -16.97
CA ALA A 105 -13.21 -10.59 -17.47
C ALA A 105 -12.54 -11.40 -16.35
N GLU A 106 -12.02 -10.74 -15.31
CA GLU A 106 -11.44 -11.41 -14.14
C GLU A 106 -12.50 -12.14 -13.30
N GLU A 107 -13.67 -11.53 -13.09
CA GLU A 107 -14.79 -12.18 -12.40
C GLU A 107 -15.25 -13.44 -13.16
N ASP A 108 -15.40 -13.35 -14.48
CA ASP A 108 -15.77 -14.49 -15.33
C ASP A 108 -14.73 -15.63 -15.25
N ALA A 109 -13.43 -15.28 -15.19
CA ALA A 109 -12.36 -16.26 -15.03
C ALA A 109 -12.42 -16.98 -13.67
N ILE A 110 -12.71 -16.25 -12.59
CA ILE A 110 -12.88 -16.81 -11.24
C ILE A 110 -14.08 -17.77 -11.22
N TRP A 111 -15.22 -17.36 -11.78
CA TRP A 111 -16.40 -18.22 -11.85
C TRP A 111 -16.18 -19.47 -12.70
N ALA A 112 -15.46 -19.35 -13.82
CA ALA A 112 -15.07 -20.50 -14.62
C ALA A 112 -14.18 -21.48 -13.83
N GLN A 113 -13.24 -20.98 -13.02
CA GLN A 113 -12.42 -21.83 -12.16
C GLN A 113 -13.28 -22.57 -11.13
N VAL A 114 -14.17 -21.87 -10.42
CA VAL A 114 -15.09 -22.47 -9.43
C VAL A 114 -15.92 -23.58 -10.07
N ASP A 115 -16.45 -23.37 -11.27
CA ASP A 115 -17.21 -24.38 -12.01
C ASP A 115 -16.37 -25.61 -12.37
N THR A 116 -15.10 -25.41 -12.74
CA THR A 116 -14.20 -26.53 -13.06
C THR A 116 -13.85 -27.37 -11.83
N GLU A 117 -13.69 -26.74 -10.66
CA GLU A 117 -13.47 -27.40 -9.38
C GLU A 117 -14.72 -28.19 -8.96
N MET A 118 -15.92 -27.65 -9.12
CA MET A 118 -17.17 -28.36 -8.87
C MET A 118 -17.37 -29.59 -9.76
N ARG A 119 -16.92 -29.52 -11.02
CA ARG A 119 -16.99 -30.63 -11.98
C ARG A 119 -15.99 -31.75 -11.68
N HIS A 120 -14.93 -31.49 -10.91
CA HIS A 120 -14.02 -32.54 -10.45
C HIS A 120 -14.59 -33.35 -9.28
N ASP A 121 -15.59 -32.82 -8.58
CA ASP A 121 -16.25 -33.45 -7.44
C ASP A 121 -17.57 -34.15 -7.88
N LYS A 122 -17.46 -35.16 -8.76
CA LYS A 122 -18.62 -35.82 -9.41
C LYS A 122 -19.40 -36.80 -8.54
N ASN A 123 -19.02 -37.01 -7.28
CA ASN A 123 -19.59 -38.06 -6.43
C ASN A 123 -20.54 -37.57 -5.33
N LEU A 124 -20.97 -36.30 -5.37
CA LEU A 124 -21.90 -35.75 -4.38
C LEU A 124 -23.29 -35.51 -4.96
N ASP A 125 -24.28 -36.02 -4.22
CA ASP A 125 -25.72 -35.83 -4.43
C ASP A 125 -26.05 -34.32 -4.56
N TRP A 126 -27.06 -33.97 -5.36
CA TRP A 126 -27.40 -32.58 -5.72
C TRP A 126 -27.57 -31.67 -4.49
N PHE A 127 -28.18 -32.18 -3.41
CA PHE A 127 -28.34 -31.47 -2.15
C PHE A 127 -27.03 -31.30 -1.37
N ALA A 128 -26.20 -32.36 -1.32
CA ALA A 128 -24.90 -32.30 -0.69
C ALA A 128 -23.91 -31.39 -1.44
N ARG A 129 -24.13 -31.18 -2.75
CA ARG A 129 -23.35 -30.26 -3.59
C ARG A 129 -23.68 -28.80 -3.30
N ALA A 130 -24.95 -28.47 -3.08
CA ALA A 130 -25.39 -27.11 -2.72
C ALA A 130 -24.95 -26.71 -1.31
N GLU A 131 -25.06 -27.62 -0.34
CA GLU A 131 -24.60 -27.39 1.04
C GLU A 131 -23.05 -27.31 1.11
N LYS A 132 -22.36 -28.09 0.29
CA LYS A 132 -20.91 -27.98 0.12
C LYS A 132 -20.52 -26.67 -0.56
N GLN A 133 -21.28 -26.19 -1.54
CA GLN A 133 -21.05 -24.90 -2.19
C GLN A 133 -21.20 -23.74 -1.19
N GLU A 134 -22.24 -23.77 -0.36
CA GLU A 134 -22.46 -22.74 0.66
C GLU A 134 -21.36 -22.75 1.74
N SER A 135 -20.98 -23.93 2.23
CA SER A 135 -19.90 -24.06 3.23
C SER A 135 -18.51 -23.70 2.69
N LEU A 136 -18.18 -24.05 1.44
CA LEU A 136 -16.95 -23.63 0.78
C LEU A 136 -16.93 -22.11 0.54
N ALA A 137 -18.04 -21.52 0.11
CA ALA A 137 -18.14 -20.07 -0.06
C ALA A 137 -17.97 -19.35 1.30
N ILE A 138 -18.59 -19.83 2.37
CA ILE A 138 -18.44 -19.28 3.73
C ILE A 138 -16.98 -19.42 4.20
N THR A 139 -16.34 -20.55 3.94
CA THR A 139 -14.94 -20.79 4.34
C THR A 139 -13.96 -19.95 3.52
N ALA A 140 -14.20 -19.75 2.23
CA ALA A 140 -13.42 -18.86 1.38
C ALA A 140 -13.53 -17.40 1.86
N VAL A 141 -14.74 -16.95 2.20
CA VAL A 141 -14.96 -15.61 2.77
C VAL A 141 -14.26 -15.46 4.13
N ASN A 142 -14.36 -16.45 5.01
CA ASN A 142 -13.74 -16.41 6.34
C ASN A 142 -12.21 -16.46 6.27
N SER A 143 -11.64 -17.32 5.43
CA SER A 143 -10.18 -17.39 5.23
C SER A 143 -9.63 -16.11 4.61
N PHE A 144 -10.37 -15.48 3.67
CA PHE A 144 -10.02 -14.18 3.13
C PHE A 144 -10.08 -13.07 4.20
N MET A 145 -11.08 -13.10 5.08
CA MET A 145 -11.20 -12.17 6.20
C MET A 145 -10.04 -12.33 7.21
N GLU A 146 -9.69 -13.56 7.59
CA GLU A 146 -8.55 -13.83 8.49
C GLU A 146 -7.22 -13.43 7.87
N LEU A 147 -7.01 -13.70 6.58
CA LEU A 147 -5.80 -13.30 5.87
C LEU A 147 -5.70 -11.76 5.82
N ARG A 148 -6.81 -11.08 5.57
CA ARG A 148 -6.90 -9.63 5.60
C ARG A 148 -6.61 -9.09 7.00
N GLU A 149 -7.12 -9.71 8.05
CA GLU A 149 -6.86 -9.32 9.44
C GLU A 149 -5.37 -9.50 9.80
N LYS A 150 -4.78 -10.65 9.49
CA LYS A 150 -3.34 -10.91 9.68
C LYS A 150 -2.47 -9.92 8.91
N HIS A 151 -2.82 -9.63 7.66
CA HIS A 151 -2.12 -8.63 6.87
C HIS A 151 -2.25 -7.24 7.50
N THR A 152 -3.45 -6.87 7.96
CA THR A 152 -3.67 -5.59 8.64
C THR A 152 -2.87 -5.48 9.92
N GLU A 153 -2.78 -6.55 10.70
CA GLU A 153 -2.00 -6.59 11.94
C GLU A 153 -0.49 -6.56 11.68
N SER A 154 -0.02 -7.30 10.67
CA SER A 154 1.38 -7.26 10.23
C SER A 154 1.78 -5.85 9.77
N VAL A 155 0.90 -5.17 9.01
CA VAL A 155 1.11 -3.79 8.61
C VAL A 155 1.15 -2.86 9.82
N LYS A 156 0.21 -2.99 10.79
CA LYS A 156 0.23 -2.17 12.02
C LYS A 156 1.47 -2.39 12.86
N VAL A 157 1.93 -3.62 13.01
CA VAL A 157 3.16 -3.96 13.75
C VAL A 157 4.38 -3.38 13.03
N ALA A 158 4.47 -3.53 11.71
CA ALA A 158 5.54 -2.93 10.92
C ALA A 158 5.55 -1.39 11.03
N LEU A 159 4.37 -0.76 11.01
CA LEU A 159 4.24 0.69 11.19
C LEU A 159 4.63 1.14 12.61
N SER A 160 4.22 0.38 13.63
CA SER A 160 4.55 0.66 15.03
C SER A 160 6.04 0.49 15.31
N ASN A 161 6.69 -0.50 14.71
CA ASN A 161 8.14 -0.70 14.80
C ASN A 161 8.91 0.42 14.10
N MET A 162 8.50 0.82 12.89
CA MET A 162 9.13 1.95 12.19
C MET A 162 8.96 3.27 12.97
N LEU A 163 7.80 3.51 13.59
CA LEU A 163 7.57 4.68 14.44
C LEU A 163 8.42 4.64 15.72
N ALA A 164 8.56 3.48 16.37
CA ALA A 164 9.42 3.30 17.53
C ALA A 164 10.91 3.46 17.21
N GLU A 165 11.35 3.07 16.01
CA GLU A 165 12.71 3.29 15.51
C GLU A 165 12.97 4.78 15.24
N THR A 166 11.98 5.55 14.77
CA THR A 166 12.11 7.00 14.60
C THR A 166 12.13 7.80 15.92
N ASP A 167 11.46 7.30 16.97
CA ASP A 167 11.45 7.96 18.29
C ASP A 167 12.69 7.66 19.14
N ASN A 168 13.33 6.50 18.95
CA ASN A 168 14.60 6.16 19.62
C ASN A 168 15.84 6.80 18.96
N GLY A 169 15.73 7.27 17.72
CA GLY A 169 16.81 8.02 17.04
C GLY A 169 16.96 9.48 17.50
N THR A 170 15.94 10.06 18.16
CA THR A 170 15.91 11.50 18.47
C THR A 170 16.37 11.84 19.90
N LYS A 171 16.62 10.84 20.75
CA LYS A 171 16.99 11.06 22.17
C LYS A 171 18.49 11.12 22.47
N ASN A 172 19.38 10.83 21.51
CA ASN A 172 20.83 10.77 21.78
C ASN A 172 21.65 12.01 21.33
N THR A 173 21.01 13.09 20.85
CA THR A 173 21.75 14.22 20.23
C THR A 173 21.45 15.59 20.85
N LYS A 174 21.07 15.65 22.13
CA LYS A 174 20.88 16.93 22.85
C LYS A 174 21.41 16.89 24.29
N GLU A 175 22.63 16.43 24.50
CA GLU A 175 23.38 16.67 25.74
C GLU A 175 24.87 16.84 25.42
N LYS A 176 25.23 17.97 24.79
CA LYS A 176 26.60 18.52 24.79
C LYS A 176 26.54 19.89 24.16
N ASP A 177 26.06 20.88 24.90
CA ASP A 177 26.38 22.31 24.69
C ASP A 177 25.75 23.14 25.82
N GLN A 178 26.38 23.09 27.00
CA GLN A 178 26.37 24.18 27.98
C GLN A 178 27.37 23.92 29.11
N LYS A 179 28.09 24.98 29.52
CA LYS A 179 29.26 25.11 30.42
C LYS A 179 30.61 24.88 29.71
N GLN A 180 31.56 25.81 29.72
CA GLN A 180 31.81 26.97 30.58
C GLN A 180 32.75 27.94 29.86
N THR A 181 32.39 29.22 29.88
CA THR A 181 33.31 30.36 29.74
C THR A 181 33.84 30.67 31.14
N GLU A 182 35.15 30.55 31.39
CA GLU A 182 35.95 31.45 32.25
C GLU A 182 37.43 31.31 31.83
N GLN A 183 38.04 32.44 31.45
CA GLN A 183 39.48 32.64 31.17
C GLN A 183 40.22 32.94 32.51
N PRO A 184 41.56 32.77 32.64
CA PRO A 184 42.51 33.70 32.01
C PRO A 184 43.89 33.12 31.58
N LEU A 185 44.67 33.99 30.94
CA LEU A 185 45.97 33.80 30.29
C LEU A 185 47.12 33.29 31.20
N SER A 186 48.04 32.51 30.61
CA SER A 186 49.48 32.57 30.90
C SER A 186 50.30 31.99 29.74
N GLU A 187 51.41 32.65 29.44
CA GLU A 187 52.45 32.34 28.44
C GLU A 187 53.22 31.04 28.75
N GLY A 188 53.85 30.46 27.72
CA GLY A 188 54.97 29.52 27.86
C GLY A 188 55.00 28.42 26.79
N GLY A 189 56.00 28.47 25.89
CA GLY A 189 56.21 27.49 24.82
C GLY A 189 56.71 26.12 25.28
N GLY A 190 56.67 25.15 24.38
CA GLY A 190 57.26 23.81 24.58
C GLY A 190 56.81 22.80 23.53
N ASP A 191 57.80 22.19 22.89
CA ASP A 191 57.76 21.27 21.76
C ASP A 191 57.36 19.82 22.12
N VAL A 192 56.81 19.09 21.13
CA VAL A 192 57.06 17.65 20.80
C VAL A 192 56.24 16.48 21.42
N GLN A 193 55.79 15.59 20.48
CA GLN A 193 55.44 14.14 20.51
C GLN A 193 54.14 13.64 21.18
N MET A 194 53.19 13.10 20.40
CA MET A 194 52.99 11.69 19.98
C MET A 194 52.48 10.74 21.08
N GLU A 195 51.22 10.31 20.96
CA GLU A 195 50.68 8.93 21.12
C GLU A 195 49.14 9.04 20.98
N GLU A 196 48.56 8.64 19.84
CA GLU A 196 47.96 7.30 19.61
C GLU A 196 47.06 6.81 20.74
N ASP A 197 45.74 7.01 20.59
CA ASP A 197 44.78 5.88 20.60
C ASP A 197 43.42 6.34 20.06
N MET A 198 43.07 5.93 18.84
CA MET A 198 41.75 6.12 18.23
C MET A 198 41.20 4.75 17.84
N PRO A 199 39.97 4.37 18.25
CA PRO A 199 39.44 3.05 17.95
C PRO A 199 39.17 2.91 16.45
N LYS A 200 39.77 1.86 15.87
CA LYS A 200 39.67 1.44 14.47
C LYS A 200 38.23 1.46 13.98
N SER A 201 37.95 2.34 13.02
CA SER A 201 36.77 2.25 12.18
C SER A 201 36.76 0.91 11.45
N LEU A 202 35.62 0.23 11.48
CA LEU A 202 35.34 -0.95 10.66
C LEU A 202 35.56 -0.58 9.18
N GLU A 203 36.69 -1.01 8.61
CA GLU A 203 36.89 -1.02 7.17
C GLU A 203 35.82 -1.94 6.55
N HIS A 204 34.74 -1.34 6.07
CA HIS A 204 33.86 -1.99 5.13
C HIS A 204 34.67 -2.24 3.86
N LYS A 205 35.15 -3.48 3.73
CA LYS A 205 35.80 -3.99 2.52
C LYS A 205 34.81 -3.81 1.36
N GLN A 206 35.05 -2.78 0.54
CA GLN A 206 34.23 -2.53 -0.65
C GLN A 206 34.36 -3.75 -1.56
N VAL A 207 33.25 -4.48 -1.70
CA VAL A 207 33.16 -5.57 -2.67
C VAL A 207 32.98 -4.93 -4.03
N ALA A 208 33.91 -5.21 -4.94
CA ALA A 208 33.90 -4.64 -6.27
C ALA A 208 32.71 -5.22 -7.06
N LEU A 209 32.05 -4.38 -7.86
CA LEU A 209 30.83 -4.77 -8.58
C LEU A 209 31.12 -5.90 -9.58
N GLU A 210 32.35 -5.97 -10.07
CA GLU A 210 32.83 -6.99 -10.99
C GLU A 210 32.82 -8.38 -10.35
N ASP A 211 33.12 -8.49 -9.06
CA ASP A 211 33.10 -9.76 -8.32
C ASP A 211 31.67 -10.30 -8.14
N ILE A 212 30.70 -9.40 -7.93
CA ILE A 212 29.28 -9.76 -7.81
C ILE A 212 28.72 -10.26 -9.15
N LEU A 213 29.07 -9.57 -10.25
CA LEU A 213 28.64 -9.96 -11.59
C LEU A 213 29.30 -11.27 -12.04
N ALA A 214 30.58 -11.47 -11.72
CA ALA A 214 31.28 -12.72 -11.98
C ALA A 214 30.64 -13.89 -11.20
N PHE A 215 30.27 -13.67 -9.93
CA PHE A 215 29.57 -14.67 -9.12
C PHE A 215 28.21 -15.06 -9.72
N MET A 216 27.39 -14.09 -10.14
CA MET A 216 26.09 -14.37 -10.76
C MET A 216 26.22 -15.14 -12.08
N SER A 217 27.23 -14.82 -12.90
CA SER A 217 27.47 -15.51 -14.17
C SER A 217 27.97 -16.97 -14.01
N SER A 218 28.59 -17.29 -12.87
CA SER A 218 29.15 -18.62 -12.58
C SER A 218 28.08 -19.63 -12.14
N VAL A 219 26.95 -19.16 -11.62
CA VAL A 219 25.86 -20.03 -11.12
C VAL A 219 25.13 -20.76 -12.26
N ASP A 220 25.11 -20.21 -13.47
CA ASP A 220 24.37 -20.79 -14.61
C ASP A 220 25.09 -21.92 -15.36
N ILE A 221 26.35 -22.23 -15.05
CA ILE A 221 27.13 -23.19 -15.85
C ILE A 221 27.05 -24.63 -15.28
N LYS A 222 26.65 -24.84 -14.02
CA LYS A 222 26.63 -26.19 -13.41
C LYS A 222 25.30 -26.97 -13.56
N SER A 223 24.26 -26.39 -14.16
CA SER A 223 22.97 -27.10 -14.37
C SER A 223 22.90 -27.93 -15.67
N LYS A 224 23.87 -27.81 -16.60
CA LYS A 224 23.82 -28.49 -17.91
C LYS A 224 24.79 -29.67 -18.11
N ALA A 225 25.50 -30.12 -17.08
CA ALA A 225 26.39 -31.28 -17.17
C ALA A 225 26.02 -32.36 -16.15
N SER A 226 24.83 -32.96 -16.31
CA SER A 226 24.55 -34.32 -15.84
C SER A 226 23.43 -34.89 -16.70
N LYS A 227 23.84 -35.44 -17.85
CA LYS A 227 23.08 -36.36 -18.69
C LYS A 227 23.98 -37.54 -18.99
#